data_AF-D6U8R8-F1
#
_entry.id   AF-D6U8R8-F1
#
_cell.length_a   1.000
_cell.length_b   1.000
_cell.length_c   1.000
_cell.angle_alpha   90.00
_cell.angle_beta   90.00
_cell.angle_gamma   90.00
#
_symmetry.space_group_name_H-M   'P 1'
#
loop_
_entity.id
_entity.type
_entity.pdbx_description
1 polymer ?
#
loop_
_entity_poly.entity_id
_entity_poly.type
_entity_poly.pdbx_seq_one_letter_code
_entity_poly.pdbx_strand_id
1 'polypeptide(L)'
;MEDYSSYRSYESEAQRRAKERETAPKTCPHCHEEINQNLGPWDKPKYHCGKDKCRKAASRQNIAERKRQNRANARERMLKYCEQHLTMDQRRSVMDMCDLLMNYSYDEGHQIAEQVVKVIEEKRCKHDRIAQLEAYAKLANRQREASERQLKERIAELEEELRLYQSLENTIHGIAERQLEKQPDPQKPEERPAPQEQEEESDPDRARVPSILAQANIKPYTGQEEEEEEEGEELGEYSDEGDEDRDEEE
;
A
#
# COMPACT_ATOMS: atom_id res chain seq x y z
N MET A 1 -53.66 -22.64 5.90
CA MET A 1 -53.30 -22.59 4.47
C MET A 1 -52.09 -23.47 4.31
N GLU A 2 -52.31 -24.75 4.00
CA GLU A 2 -51.24 -25.73 3.83
C GLU A 2 -50.54 -25.50 2.48
N ASP A 3 -49.23 -25.73 2.46
CA ASP A 3 -48.26 -25.37 1.42
C ASP A 3 -48.59 -25.88 0.00
N TYR A 4 -49.36 -25.08 -0.74
CA TYR A 4 -49.62 -25.29 -2.17
C TYR A 4 -48.35 -25.19 -3.04
N SER A 5 -47.28 -24.61 -2.51
CA SER A 5 -45.96 -24.49 -3.15
C SER A 5 -45.23 -25.84 -3.22
N SER A 6 -45.34 -26.64 -2.15
CA SER A 6 -44.68 -27.93 -2.03
C SER A 6 -45.23 -28.93 -3.06
N TYR A 7 -46.56 -28.99 -3.21
CA TYR A 7 -47.27 -29.90 -4.14
C TYR A 7 -46.92 -29.66 -5.62
N ARG A 8 -46.79 -28.39 -6.04
CA ARG A 8 -46.36 -28.05 -7.42
C ARG A 8 -44.93 -28.51 -7.73
N SER A 9 -44.03 -28.51 -6.74
CA SER A 9 -42.67 -28.99 -6.94
C SER A 9 -42.66 -30.52 -7.16
N TYR A 10 -43.49 -31.27 -6.43
CA TYR A 10 -43.64 -32.72 -6.57
C TYR A 10 -44.21 -33.15 -7.93
N GLU A 11 -45.27 -32.48 -8.41
CA GLU A 11 -45.81 -32.78 -9.75
C GLU A 11 -44.80 -32.47 -10.87
N SER A 12 -44.02 -31.39 -10.71
CA SER A 12 -42.96 -31.04 -11.67
C SER A 12 -41.83 -32.07 -11.71
N GLU A 13 -41.46 -32.64 -10.55
CA GLU A 13 -40.44 -33.69 -10.46
C GLU A 13 -40.92 -35.01 -11.07
N ALA A 14 -42.18 -35.39 -10.81
CA ALA A 14 -42.78 -36.59 -11.38
C ALA A 14 -42.84 -36.50 -12.92
N GLN A 15 -43.22 -35.33 -13.47
CA GLN A 15 -43.20 -35.08 -14.92
C GLN A 15 -41.78 -35.11 -15.49
N ARG A 16 -40.78 -34.55 -14.79
CA ARG A 16 -39.37 -34.62 -15.21
C ARG A 16 -38.88 -36.06 -15.27
N ARG A 17 -39.16 -36.87 -14.23
CA ARG A 17 -38.78 -38.29 -14.18
C ARG A 17 -39.50 -39.11 -15.24
N ALA A 18 -40.75 -38.79 -15.57
CA ALA A 18 -41.48 -39.44 -16.66
C ALA A 18 -40.78 -39.19 -18.02
N LYS A 19 -40.40 -37.94 -18.31
CA LYS A 19 -39.62 -37.59 -19.52
C LYS A 19 -38.24 -38.25 -19.56
N GLU A 20 -37.55 -38.29 -18.42
CA GLU A 20 -36.27 -39.01 -18.30
C GLU A 20 -36.43 -40.51 -18.58
N ARG A 21 -37.55 -41.14 -18.21
CA ARG A 21 -37.81 -42.57 -18.52
C ARG A 21 -38.06 -42.83 -19.99
N GLU A 22 -38.75 -41.93 -20.68
CA GLU A 22 -38.99 -42.05 -22.12
C GLU A 22 -37.68 -42.08 -22.91
N THR A 23 -36.65 -41.39 -22.41
CA THR A 23 -35.31 -41.31 -23.00
C THR A 23 -34.31 -42.31 -22.41
N ALA A 24 -34.69 -43.03 -21.36
CA ALA A 24 -33.81 -43.99 -20.69
C ALA A 24 -33.58 -45.25 -21.55
N PRO A 25 -32.36 -45.83 -21.51
CA PRO A 25 -32.04 -47.00 -22.30
C PRO A 25 -32.84 -48.22 -21.83
N LYS A 26 -33.52 -48.91 -22.75
CA LYS A 26 -34.24 -50.17 -22.47
C LYS A 26 -33.32 -51.39 -22.42
N THR A 27 -32.10 -51.28 -22.94
CA THR A 27 -31.07 -52.32 -22.93
C THR A 27 -29.82 -51.82 -22.23
N CYS A 28 -29.13 -52.70 -21.51
CA CYS A 28 -27.93 -52.35 -20.80
C CYS A 28 -26.78 -52.06 -21.78
N PRO A 29 -26.10 -50.91 -21.70
CA PRO A 29 -25.02 -50.56 -22.63
C PRO A 29 -23.77 -51.45 -22.49
N HIS A 30 -23.70 -52.30 -21.45
CA HIS A 30 -22.52 -53.13 -21.17
C HIS A 30 -22.71 -54.62 -21.48
N CYS A 31 -23.91 -55.16 -21.26
CA CYS A 31 -24.20 -56.58 -21.49
C CYS A 31 -25.38 -56.81 -22.44
N HIS A 32 -26.00 -55.73 -22.93
CA HIS A 32 -27.15 -55.73 -23.84
C HIS A 32 -28.42 -56.43 -23.34
N GLU A 33 -28.46 -56.84 -22.06
CA GLU A 33 -29.65 -57.38 -21.42
C GLU A 33 -30.71 -56.29 -21.20
N GLU A 34 -31.98 -56.69 -21.24
CA GLU A 34 -33.10 -55.80 -21.01
C GLU A 34 -33.07 -55.19 -19.59
N ILE A 35 -33.28 -53.88 -19.52
CA ILE A 35 -33.46 -53.16 -18.27
C ILE A 35 -34.95 -52.98 -18.05
N ASN A 36 -35.43 -53.45 -16.90
CA ASN A 36 -36.80 -53.18 -16.50
C ASN A 36 -36.95 -51.70 -16.11
N GLN A 37 -37.58 -50.92 -17.00
CA GLN A 37 -37.94 -49.51 -16.80
C GLN A 37 -39.37 -49.33 -16.24
N ASN A 38 -40.11 -50.41 -15.97
CA ASN A 38 -41.42 -50.36 -15.34
C ASN A 38 -41.24 -50.10 -13.83
N LEU A 39 -40.92 -48.85 -13.51
CA LEU A 39 -40.62 -48.37 -12.17
C LEU A 39 -41.78 -47.52 -11.63
N GLY A 40 -41.98 -47.49 -10.31
CA GLY A 40 -43.04 -46.67 -9.69
C GLY A 40 -42.80 -45.17 -9.95
N PRO A 41 -43.79 -44.27 -9.88
CA PRO A 41 -43.68 -42.87 -10.33
C PRO A 41 -42.48 -42.07 -9.76
N TRP A 42 -42.02 -42.48 -8.58
CA TRP A 42 -40.93 -41.82 -7.85
C TRP A 42 -39.56 -42.47 -8.03
N ASP A 43 -39.47 -43.64 -8.66
CA ASP A 43 -38.20 -44.32 -8.86
C ASP A 43 -37.32 -43.63 -9.92
N LYS A 44 -36.00 -43.67 -9.73
CA LYS A 44 -35.06 -43.15 -10.74
C LYS A 44 -34.92 -44.13 -11.91
N PRO A 45 -34.86 -43.65 -13.16
CA PRO A 45 -34.57 -44.49 -14.31
C PRO A 45 -33.29 -45.29 -14.10
N LYS A 46 -33.30 -46.56 -14.50
CA LYS A 46 -32.11 -47.42 -14.42
C LYS A 46 -31.33 -47.33 -15.72
N TYR A 47 -30.02 -47.17 -15.65
CA TYR A 47 -29.17 -47.06 -16.85
C TYR A 47 -28.35 -48.34 -17.12
N HIS A 48 -28.47 -49.35 -16.24
CA HIS A 48 -27.80 -50.64 -16.38
C HIS A 48 -28.64 -51.77 -15.75
N CYS A 49 -28.38 -53.03 -16.14
CA CYS A 49 -29.13 -54.21 -15.67
C CYS A 49 -28.94 -54.55 -14.18
N GLY A 50 -28.00 -53.91 -13.48
CA GLY A 50 -27.78 -54.07 -12.04
C GLY A 50 -26.81 -55.20 -11.66
N LYS A 51 -26.42 -56.07 -12.61
CA LYS A 51 -25.35 -57.06 -12.41
C LYS A 51 -24.06 -56.37 -11.98
N ASP A 52 -23.32 -56.97 -11.04
CA ASP A 52 -22.10 -56.39 -10.47
C ASP A 52 -21.08 -55.96 -11.54
N LYS A 53 -20.92 -56.76 -12.60
CA LYS A 53 -20.03 -56.42 -13.73
C LYS A 53 -20.46 -55.12 -14.42
N CYS A 54 -21.76 -54.95 -14.66
CA CYS A 54 -22.32 -53.77 -15.33
C CYS A 54 -22.36 -52.55 -14.41
N ARG A 55 -22.63 -52.74 -13.11
CA ARG A 55 -22.53 -51.66 -12.11
C ARG A 55 -21.10 -51.12 -12.01
N LYS A 56 -20.11 -52.01 -11.96
CA LYS A 56 -18.69 -51.63 -11.96
C LYS A 56 -18.28 -50.93 -13.27
N ALA A 57 -18.77 -51.40 -14.42
CA ALA A 57 -18.49 -50.76 -15.71
C ALA A 57 -19.09 -49.35 -15.81
N ALA A 58 -20.34 -49.18 -15.41
CA ALA A 58 -21.00 -47.87 -15.37
C ALA A 58 -20.31 -46.91 -14.40
N SER A 59 -19.91 -47.39 -13.22
CA SER A 59 -19.14 -46.61 -12.25
C SER A 59 -17.80 -46.14 -12.84
N ARG A 60 -17.08 -47.01 -13.55
CA ARG A 60 -15.82 -46.63 -14.24
C ARG A 60 -16.04 -45.58 -15.33
N GLN A 61 -17.10 -45.72 -16.13
CA GLN A 61 -17.45 -44.72 -17.14
C GLN A 61 -17.80 -43.36 -16.51
N ASN A 62 -18.62 -43.34 -15.47
CA ASN A 62 -18.97 -42.10 -14.76
C ASN A 62 -17.74 -41.42 -14.15
N ILE A 63 -16.80 -42.19 -13.60
CA ILE A 63 -15.52 -41.65 -13.09
C ILE A 63 -14.69 -41.08 -14.23
N ALA A 64 -14.57 -41.79 -15.35
CA ALA A 64 -13.82 -41.33 -16.52
C ALA A 64 -14.41 -40.06 -17.12
N GLU A 65 -15.74 -39.97 -17.21
CA GLU A 65 -16.46 -38.79 -17.69
C GLU A 65 -16.25 -37.60 -16.76
N ARG A 66 -16.37 -37.80 -15.43
CA ARG A 66 -16.09 -36.75 -14.44
C ARG A 66 -14.64 -36.26 -14.53
N LYS A 67 -13.67 -37.17 -14.67
CA LYS A 67 -12.25 -36.81 -14.87
C LYS A 67 -12.06 -35.99 -16.15
N ARG A 68 -12.69 -36.41 -17.25
CA ARG A 68 -12.65 -35.68 -18.53
C ARG A 68 -13.24 -34.27 -18.40
N GLN A 69 -14.38 -34.14 -17.71
CA GLN A 69 -15.02 -32.85 -17.50
C GLN A 69 -14.19 -31.94 -16.58
N ASN A 70 -13.58 -32.49 -15.53
CA ASN A 70 -12.67 -31.73 -14.67
C ASN A 70 -11.46 -31.21 -15.44
N ARG A 71 -10.87 -32.02 -16.33
CA ARG A 71 -9.77 -31.58 -17.22
C ARG A 71 -10.22 -30.47 -18.17
N ALA A 72 -11.40 -30.60 -18.78
CA ALA A 72 -11.96 -29.57 -19.64
C ALA A 72 -12.17 -28.25 -18.88
N ASN A 73 -12.75 -28.31 -17.68
CA ASN A 73 -12.99 -27.14 -16.84
C ASN A 73 -11.68 -26.46 -16.40
N ALA A 74 -10.65 -27.25 -16.03
CA ALA A 74 -9.33 -26.71 -15.67
C ALA A 74 -8.67 -26.03 -16.86
N ARG A 75 -8.77 -26.61 -18.06
CA ARG A 75 -8.24 -26.03 -19.30
C ARG A 75 -8.94 -24.73 -19.67
N GLU A 76 -10.25 -24.67 -19.50
CA GLU A 76 -11.04 -23.46 -19.72
C GLU A 76 -10.65 -22.33 -18.75
N ARG A 77 -10.48 -22.65 -17.46
CA ARG A 77 -9.98 -21.69 -16.46
C ARG A 77 -8.60 -21.15 -16.83
N MET A 78 -7.67 -22.04 -17.21
CA MET A 78 -6.33 -21.64 -17.64
C MET A 78 -6.38 -20.75 -18.89
N LEU A 79 -7.20 -21.10 -19.87
CA LEU A 79 -7.36 -20.32 -21.09
C LEU A 79 -7.88 -18.91 -20.77
N LYS A 80 -8.93 -18.82 -19.94
CA LYS A 80 -9.50 -17.55 -19.50
C LYS A 80 -8.46 -16.68 -18.77
N TYR A 81 -7.67 -17.28 -17.88
CA TYR A 81 -6.56 -16.58 -17.21
C TYR A 81 -5.56 -16.03 -18.22
N CYS A 82 -5.11 -16.86 -19.16
CA CYS A 82 -4.12 -16.45 -20.16
C CYS A 82 -4.65 -15.34 -21.07
N GLU A 83 -5.92 -15.38 -21.44
CA GLU A 83 -6.57 -14.33 -22.26
C GLU A 83 -6.63 -12.97 -21.56
N GLN A 84 -6.78 -12.96 -20.24
CA GLN A 84 -6.89 -11.73 -19.46
C GLN A 84 -5.53 -11.10 -19.11
N HIS A 85 -4.47 -11.91 -19.09
CA HIS A 85 -3.25 -11.53 -18.38
C HIS A 85 -1.94 -11.74 -19.15
N LEU A 86 -1.94 -12.50 -20.24
CA LEU A 86 -0.73 -12.83 -20.98
C LEU A 86 -0.79 -12.33 -22.42
N THR A 87 0.37 -12.11 -23.01
CA THR A 87 0.47 -11.84 -24.46
C THR A 87 0.20 -13.11 -25.26
N MET A 88 -0.08 -12.97 -26.57
CA MET A 88 -0.42 -14.11 -27.44
C MET A 88 0.64 -15.22 -27.44
N ASP A 89 1.93 -14.86 -27.42
CA ASP A 89 3.03 -15.83 -27.43
C ASP A 89 3.21 -16.52 -26.07
N GLN A 90 3.07 -15.77 -24.97
CA GLN A 90 3.09 -16.32 -23.61
C GLN A 90 1.92 -17.28 -23.39
N ARG A 91 0.72 -16.91 -23.88
CA ARG A 91 -0.47 -17.76 -23.84
C ARG A 91 -0.23 -19.10 -24.52
N ARG A 92 0.37 -19.11 -25.72
CA ARG A 92 0.69 -20.37 -26.42
C ARG A 92 1.59 -21.25 -25.56
N SER A 93 2.71 -20.72 -25.06
CA SER A 93 3.66 -21.48 -24.26
C SER A 93 3.04 -22.04 -22.96
N VAL A 94 2.20 -21.26 -22.27
CA VAL A 94 1.54 -21.70 -21.03
C VAL A 94 0.47 -22.76 -21.31
N MET A 95 -0.32 -22.59 -22.38
CA MET A 95 -1.32 -23.58 -22.77
C MET A 95 -0.70 -24.88 -23.27
N ASP A 96 0.43 -24.83 -23.99
CA ASP A 96 1.18 -26.02 -24.42
C ASP A 96 1.74 -26.79 -23.22
N MET A 97 2.28 -26.09 -22.22
CA MET A 97 2.70 -26.71 -20.96
C MET A 97 1.51 -27.30 -20.18
N CYS A 98 0.39 -26.58 -20.13
CA CYS A 98 -0.82 -27.06 -19.46
C CYS A 98 -1.34 -28.36 -20.10
N ASP A 99 -1.41 -28.39 -21.43
CA ASP A 99 -1.82 -29.58 -22.19
C ASP A 99 -0.80 -30.73 -21.99
N LEU A 100 0.50 -30.44 -21.92
CA LEU A 100 1.55 -31.42 -21.59
C LEU A 100 1.35 -32.01 -20.17
N LEU A 101 1.16 -31.17 -19.16
CA LEU A 101 0.97 -31.59 -17.76
C LEU A 101 -0.28 -32.44 -17.57
N MET A 102 -1.39 -32.04 -18.21
CA MET A 102 -2.62 -32.82 -18.20
C MET A 102 -2.47 -34.17 -18.90
N ASN A 103 -1.61 -34.27 -19.90
CA ASN A 103 -1.32 -35.53 -20.61
C ASN A 103 -0.31 -36.41 -19.87
N TYR A 104 0.63 -35.82 -19.13
CA TYR A 104 1.63 -36.54 -18.34
C TYR A 104 1.01 -37.27 -17.14
N SER A 105 0.10 -36.61 -16.41
CA SER A 105 -0.66 -37.24 -15.31
C SER A 105 -2.15 -37.12 -15.57
N TYR A 106 -2.78 -38.23 -16.00
CA TYR A 106 -4.21 -38.28 -16.28
C TYR A 106 -5.06 -37.95 -15.05
N ASP A 107 -4.57 -38.31 -13.85
CA ASP A 107 -5.29 -38.18 -12.60
C ASP A 107 -4.98 -36.87 -11.87
N GLU A 108 -3.73 -36.39 -11.88
CA GLU A 108 -3.31 -35.23 -11.07
C GLU A 108 -2.90 -34.01 -11.91
N GLY A 109 -2.72 -34.17 -13.22
CA GLY A 109 -2.24 -33.09 -14.09
C GLY A 109 -3.11 -31.83 -14.09
N HIS A 110 -4.42 -31.98 -13.83
CA HIS A 110 -5.32 -30.85 -13.66
C HIS A 110 -5.05 -30.05 -12.37
N GLN A 111 -4.70 -30.71 -11.26
CA GLN A 111 -4.36 -30.05 -9.99
C GLN A 111 -3.02 -29.33 -10.10
N ILE A 112 -2.04 -29.94 -10.77
CA ILE A 112 -0.73 -29.33 -11.03
C ILE A 112 -0.90 -28.08 -11.90
N ALA A 113 -1.72 -28.14 -12.96
CA ALA A 113 -2.01 -26.97 -13.79
C ALA A 113 -2.65 -25.82 -12.98
N GLU A 114 -3.57 -26.12 -12.06
CA GLU A 114 -4.17 -25.11 -11.18
C GLU A 114 -3.18 -24.51 -10.17
N GLN A 115 -2.28 -25.33 -9.62
CA GLN A 115 -1.22 -24.83 -8.74
C GLN A 115 -0.29 -23.86 -9.47
N VAL A 116 0.01 -24.12 -10.75
CA VAL A 116 0.81 -23.19 -11.57
C VAL A 116 0.12 -21.82 -11.68
N VAL A 117 -1.20 -21.76 -11.85
CA VAL A 117 -1.95 -20.48 -11.85
C VAL A 117 -1.76 -19.74 -10.53
N LYS A 118 -1.98 -20.44 -9.40
CA LYS A 118 -1.84 -19.84 -8.06
C LYS A 118 -0.44 -19.26 -7.83
N VAL A 119 0.59 -20.00 -8.21
CA VAL A 119 1.98 -19.54 -8.08
C VAL A 119 2.26 -18.33 -8.98
N ILE A 120 1.77 -18.31 -10.22
CA ILE A 120 1.91 -17.15 -11.12
C ILE A 120 1.21 -15.93 -10.53
N GLU A 121 -0.01 -16.08 -10.00
CA GLU A 121 -0.77 -15.01 -9.35
C GLU A 121 -0.05 -14.44 -8.11
N GLU A 122 0.43 -15.31 -7.21
CA GLU A 122 1.19 -14.89 -6.03
C GLU A 122 2.47 -14.14 -6.40
N LYS A 123 3.21 -14.64 -7.41
CA LYS A 123 4.43 -13.99 -7.87
C LYS A 123 4.13 -12.65 -8.55
N ARG A 124 3.04 -12.54 -9.31
CA ARG A 124 2.62 -11.29 -9.93
C ARG A 124 2.26 -10.23 -8.90
N CYS A 125 1.49 -10.58 -7.87
CA CYS A 125 1.17 -9.66 -6.77
C CYS A 125 2.44 -9.08 -6.10
N LYS A 126 3.48 -9.92 -5.92
CA LYS A 126 4.79 -9.46 -5.40
C LYS A 126 5.48 -8.49 -6.37
N HIS A 127 5.50 -8.78 -7.67
CA HIS A 127 6.12 -7.89 -8.66
C HIS A 127 5.36 -6.57 -8.82
N ASP A 128 4.03 -6.60 -8.79
CA ASP A 128 3.19 -5.40 -8.86
C ASP A 128 3.44 -4.50 -7.63
N ARG A 129 3.59 -5.10 -6.44
CA ARG A 129 3.96 -4.36 -5.22
C ARG A 129 5.36 -3.75 -5.32
N ILE A 130 6.34 -4.48 -5.85
CA ILE A 130 7.68 -3.95 -6.09
C ILE A 130 7.63 -2.77 -7.08
N ALA A 131 6.89 -2.90 -8.18
CA ALA A 131 6.75 -1.83 -9.17
C ALA A 131 6.13 -0.55 -8.57
N GLN A 132 5.14 -0.69 -7.68
CA GLN A 132 4.57 0.45 -6.95
C GLN A 132 5.59 1.11 -6.01
N LEU A 133 6.37 0.32 -5.26
CA LEU A 133 7.43 0.83 -4.39
C LEU A 133 8.51 1.57 -5.18
N GLU A 134 8.89 1.07 -6.36
CA GLU A 134 9.82 1.75 -7.27
C GLU A 134 9.26 3.09 -7.77
N ALA A 135 7.96 3.15 -8.09
CA ALA A 135 7.31 4.39 -8.50
C ALA A 135 7.31 5.43 -7.37
N TYR A 136 7.02 5.01 -6.13
CA TYR A 136 7.10 5.88 -4.96
C TYR A 136 8.52 6.35 -4.66
N ALA A 137 9.51 5.45 -4.74
CA ALA A 137 10.92 5.81 -4.55
C ALA A 137 11.40 6.84 -5.60
N LYS A 138 10.98 6.69 -6.87
CA LYS A 138 11.26 7.66 -7.93
C LYS A 138 10.62 9.02 -7.64
N LEU A 139 9.39 9.04 -7.14
CA LEU A 139 8.67 10.28 -6.81
C LEU A 139 9.31 10.99 -5.61
N ALA A 140 9.66 10.25 -4.56
CA ALA A 140 10.35 10.77 -3.38
C ALA A 140 11.73 11.36 -3.74
N ASN A 141 12.51 10.69 -4.59
CA ASN A 141 13.80 11.21 -5.05
C ASN A 141 13.64 12.54 -5.82
N ARG A 142 12.62 12.67 -6.67
CA ARG A 142 12.36 13.93 -7.39
C ARG A 142 11.99 15.07 -6.45
N GLN A 143 11.18 14.80 -5.42
CA GLN A 143 10.82 15.80 -4.42
C GLN A 143 12.04 16.25 -3.60
N ARG A 144 12.90 15.30 -3.21
CA ARG A 144 14.16 15.59 -2.53
C ARG A 144 15.11 16.41 -3.40
N GLU A 145 15.27 16.07 -4.67
CA GLU A 145 16.10 16.85 -5.60
C GLU A 145 15.58 18.29 -5.77
N ALA A 146 14.25 18.48 -5.80
CA ALA A 146 13.65 19.80 -5.88
C ALA A 146 13.89 20.64 -4.62
N SER A 147 13.74 20.07 -3.43
CA SER A 147 14.02 20.77 -2.17
C SER A 147 15.51 21.08 -2.01
N GLU A 148 16.39 20.16 -2.40
CA GLU A 148 17.84 20.40 -2.36
C GLU A 148 18.26 21.55 -3.28
N ARG A 149 17.63 21.69 -4.45
CA ARG A 149 17.85 22.84 -5.34
C ARG A 149 17.40 24.15 -4.70
N GLN A 150 16.20 24.19 -4.12
CA GLN A 150 15.68 25.38 -3.44
C GLN A 150 16.59 25.82 -2.28
N LEU A 151 17.09 24.86 -1.49
CA LEU A 151 18.03 25.15 -0.40
C LEU A 151 19.37 25.68 -0.93
N LYS A 152 19.88 25.11 -2.03
CA LYS A 152 21.12 25.59 -2.67
C LYS A 152 20.97 27.00 -3.24
N GLU A 153 19.84 27.31 -3.87
CA GLU A 153 19.52 28.66 -4.34
C GLU A 153 19.46 29.65 -3.18
N ARG A 154 18.78 29.29 -2.08
CA ARG A 154 18.68 30.15 -0.90
C ARG A 154 20.03 30.37 -0.21
N ILE A 155 20.89 29.36 -0.15
CA ILE A 155 22.26 29.50 0.36
C ILE A 155 23.05 30.49 -0.49
N ALA A 156 22.96 30.39 -1.83
CA ALA A 156 23.66 31.30 -2.73
C ALA A 156 23.20 32.75 -2.57
N GLU A 157 21.89 33.00 -2.41
CA GLU A 157 21.35 34.33 -2.10
C GLU A 157 21.93 34.88 -0.79
N LEU A 158 21.91 34.07 0.27
CA LEU A 158 22.44 34.47 1.58
C LEU A 158 23.94 34.76 1.52
N GLU A 159 24.72 33.97 0.77
CA GLU A 159 26.14 34.22 0.56
C GLU A 159 26.41 35.54 -0.18
N GLU A 160 25.55 35.92 -1.13
CA GLU A 160 25.64 37.20 -1.83
C GLU A 160 25.30 38.39 -0.91
N GLU A 161 24.24 38.27 -0.12
CA GLU A 161 23.88 39.27 0.91
C GLU A 161 25.03 39.47 1.90
N LEU A 162 25.65 38.38 2.37
CA LEU A 162 26.75 38.42 3.32
C LEU A 162 27.98 39.15 2.75
N ARG A 163 28.29 38.95 1.46
CA ARG A 163 29.35 39.70 0.77
C ARG A 163 29.05 41.19 0.69
N LEU A 164 27.79 41.58 0.44
CA LEU A 164 27.38 42.98 0.44
C LEU A 164 27.58 43.61 1.82
N TYR A 165 27.13 42.94 2.89
CA TYR A 165 27.32 43.41 4.26
C TYR A 165 28.81 43.55 4.63
N GLN A 166 29.65 42.58 4.29
CA GLN A 166 31.10 42.68 4.50
C GLN A 166 31.73 43.86 3.74
N SER A 167 31.27 44.13 2.50
CA SER A 167 31.76 45.27 1.73
C SER A 167 31.35 46.62 2.34
N LEU A 168 30.13 46.72 2.88
CA LEU A 168 29.63 47.89 3.58
C LEU A 168 30.40 48.09 4.89
N GLU A 169 30.61 47.03 5.65
CA GLU A 169 31.39 47.05 6.88
C GLU A 169 32.82 47.54 6.61
N ASN A 170 33.51 47.00 5.61
CA ASN A 170 34.85 47.46 5.21
C ASN A 170 34.87 48.94 4.81
N THR A 171 33.81 49.42 4.16
CA THR A 171 33.66 50.84 3.80
C THR A 171 33.48 51.71 5.02
N ILE A 172 32.65 51.29 5.98
CA ILE A 172 32.42 51.99 7.25
C ILE A 172 33.71 52.05 8.06
N HIS A 173 34.42 50.93 8.24
CA HIS A 173 35.70 50.88 8.93
C HIS A 173 36.73 51.80 8.27
N GLY A 174 36.84 51.77 6.94
CA GLY A 174 37.74 52.65 6.21
C GLY A 174 37.39 54.15 6.30
N ILE A 175 36.11 54.50 6.47
CA ILE A 175 35.68 55.88 6.77
C ILE A 175 36.03 56.22 8.22
N ALA A 176 35.74 55.33 9.16
CA ALA A 176 36.00 55.52 10.60
C ALA A 176 37.50 55.74 10.86
N GLU A 177 38.37 54.93 10.27
CA GLU A 177 39.84 55.09 10.35
C GLU A 177 40.29 56.46 9.83
N ARG A 178 39.81 56.89 8.65
CA ARG A 178 40.14 58.21 8.09
C ARG A 178 39.60 59.37 8.94
N GLN A 179 38.52 59.17 9.67
CA GLN A 179 37.98 60.19 10.59
C GLN A 179 38.75 60.22 11.90
N LEU A 180 39.19 59.06 12.40
CA LEU A 180 40.09 58.95 13.55
C LEU A 180 41.44 59.63 13.27
N GLU A 181 42.02 59.44 12.08
CA GLU A 181 43.28 60.11 11.68
C GLU A 181 43.16 61.65 11.59
N LYS A 182 41.95 62.16 11.32
CA LYS A 182 41.68 63.61 11.25
C LYS A 182 41.35 64.22 12.60
N GLN A 183 41.11 63.42 13.63
CA GLN A 183 40.98 63.95 14.97
C GLN A 183 42.35 64.47 15.40
N PRO A 184 42.44 65.70 15.92
CA PRO A 184 43.69 66.17 16.52
C PRO A 184 44.08 65.15 17.60
N ASP A 185 45.36 64.75 17.59
CA ASP A 185 45.96 63.89 18.61
C ASP A 185 45.42 64.35 19.96
N PRO A 186 44.71 63.50 20.74
CA PRO A 186 44.14 63.93 22.01
C PRO A 186 45.31 64.53 22.78
N GLN A 187 45.27 65.85 22.93
CA GLN A 187 46.35 66.58 23.57
C GLN A 187 46.61 65.83 24.86
N LYS A 188 47.84 65.31 25.03
CA LYS A 188 48.32 64.83 26.32
C LYS A 188 47.74 65.80 27.34
N PRO A 189 47.08 65.34 28.41
CA PRO A 189 46.52 66.25 29.38
C PRO A 189 47.68 67.13 29.83
N GLU A 190 47.72 68.37 29.33
CA GLU A 190 48.50 69.42 29.96
C GLU A 190 47.99 69.41 31.39
N GLU A 191 48.92 69.32 32.33
CA GLU A 191 48.67 69.33 33.76
C GLU A 191 47.73 70.50 34.07
N ARG A 192 46.43 70.22 34.09
CA ARG A 192 45.45 71.14 34.64
C ARG A 192 45.83 71.32 36.10
N PRO A 193 45.94 72.55 36.60
CA PRO A 193 46.01 72.75 38.04
C PRO A 193 44.77 72.05 38.64
N ALA A 194 44.97 71.39 39.78
CA ALA A 194 43.98 70.57 40.47
C ALA A 194 42.57 71.20 40.39
N PRO A 195 41.51 70.43 40.09
CA PRO A 195 40.17 70.98 40.03
C PRO A 195 39.83 71.56 41.41
N GLN A 196 39.68 72.88 41.47
CA GLN A 196 38.85 73.48 42.50
C GLN A 196 37.43 72.99 42.24
N GLU A 197 36.79 72.52 43.31
CA GLU A 197 35.40 72.07 43.34
C GLU A 197 34.51 73.01 42.51
N GLN A 198 34.11 72.56 41.32
CA GLN A 198 33.04 73.17 40.55
C GLN A 198 31.82 72.27 40.70
N GLU A 199 30.79 72.86 41.29
CA GLU A 199 29.49 72.28 41.55
C GLU A 199 28.93 71.62 40.28
N GLU A 200 28.41 70.40 40.44
CA GLU A 200 27.66 69.70 39.39
C GLU A 200 26.45 70.56 38.99
N GLU A 201 26.55 71.23 37.84
CA GLU A 201 25.37 71.79 37.18
C GLU A 201 24.53 70.59 36.70
N SER A 202 23.50 70.25 37.48
CA SER A 202 22.60 69.14 37.15
C SER A 202 21.86 69.47 35.86
N ASP A 203 22.22 68.79 34.77
CA ASP A 203 21.52 68.89 33.50
C ASP A 203 20.04 68.46 33.68
N PRO A 204 19.07 69.38 33.55
CA PRO A 204 17.65 69.09 33.77
C PRO A 204 17.09 68.07 32.78
N ASP A 205 17.75 67.85 31.63
CA ASP A 205 17.32 66.88 30.63
C ASP A 205 17.76 65.46 31.01
N ARG A 206 18.90 65.31 31.69
CA ARG A 206 19.35 64.01 32.21
C ARG A 206 18.42 63.49 33.32
N ALA A 207 17.86 64.40 34.12
CA ALA A 207 16.85 64.06 35.15
C ALA A 207 15.47 63.69 34.57
N ARG A 208 15.18 64.06 33.31
CA ARG A 208 13.91 63.75 32.61
C ARG A 208 13.88 62.40 31.92
N VAL A 209 15.03 61.81 31.61
CA VAL A 209 15.10 60.51 30.91
C VAL A 209 14.33 59.39 31.67
N PRO A 210 14.43 59.24 33.01
CA PRO A 210 13.70 58.20 33.72
C PRO A 210 12.19 58.38 33.71
N SER A 211 11.69 59.62 33.72
CA SER A 211 10.25 59.91 33.72
C SER A 211 9.62 59.72 32.33
N ILE A 212 10.36 60.02 31.26
CA ILE A 212 9.94 59.76 29.88
C ILE A 212 9.87 58.24 29.61
N LEU A 213 10.86 57.49 30.06
CA LEU A 213 10.87 56.02 29.93
C LEU A 213 9.70 55.36 30.70
N ALA A 214 9.39 55.88 31.89
CA ALA A 214 8.23 55.41 32.68
C ALA A 214 6.88 55.74 32.01
N GLN A 215 6.74 56.92 31.39
CA GLN A 215 5.53 57.27 30.63
C GLN A 215 5.36 56.41 29.36
N ALA A 216 6.46 56.01 28.74
CA ALA A 216 6.46 55.11 27.58
C ALA A 216 6.27 53.63 27.96
N ASN A 217 6.13 53.32 29.25
CA ASN A 217 6.02 51.95 29.78
C ASN A 217 7.19 51.04 29.38
N ILE A 218 8.36 51.63 29.12
CA ILE A 218 9.59 50.91 28.77
C ILE A 218 10.33 50.63 30.06
N LYS A 219 10.34 49.35 30.48
CA LYS A 219 11.14 48.92 31.63
C LYS A 219 12.62 48.90 31.21
N PRO A 220 13.54 49.42 32.05
CA PRO A 220 14.96 49.28 31.78
C PRO A 220 15.32 47.79 31.76
N TYR A 221 16.10 47.39 30.75
CA TYR A 221 16.53 46.00 30.58
C TYR A 221 17.36 45.55 31.78
N THR A 222 16.85 44.58 32.54
CA THR A 222 17.51 44.02 33.73
C THR A 222 18.32 42.75 33.45
N GLY A 223 18.43 42.32 32.19
CA GLY A 223 19.32 41.21 31.79
C GLY A 223 18.91 39.82 32.29
N GLN A 224 17.65 39.61 32.68
CA GLN A 224 17.10 38.29 32.96
C GLN A 224 15.76 38.17 32.25
N GLU A 225 15.74 37.42 31.15
CA GLU A 225 14.50 36.86 30.61
C GLU A 225 14.61 35.35 30.78
N GLU A 226 13.60 34.85 31.49
CA GLU A 226 13.34 33.46 31.82
C GLU A 226 13.03 32.69 30.52
N GLU A 227 13.63 31.51 30.36
CA GLU A 227 13.27 30.54 29.32
C GLU A 227 11.87 30.00 29.65
N GLU A 228 10.83 30.54 29.02
CA GLU A 228 9.53 29.87 28.91
C GLU A 228 9.63 28.83 27.78
N GLU A 229 9.89 27.58 28.14
CA GLU A 229 9.68 26.41 27.29
C GLU A 229 8.16 26.18 27.14
N GLU A 230 7.63 26.38 25.93
CA GLU A 230 6.30 25.93 25.54
C GLU A 230 6.38 24.88 24.42
N GLU A 231 5.78 23.72 24.75
CA GLU A 231 5.11 22.73 23.91
C GLU A 231 5.91 21.71 23.07
N GLY A 232 5.55 20.43 23.26
CA GLY A 232 5.93 19.34 22.36
C GLY A 232 5.46 17.96 22.83
N GLU A 233 4.15 17.74 22.77
CA GLU A 233 3.38 16.55 23.14
C GLU A 233 4.01 15.18 22.81
N GLU A 234 4.07 14.30 23.81
CA GLU A 234 4.42 12.88 23.72
C GLU A 234 3.19 12.07 23.26
N LEU A 235 3.19 11.62 22.00
CA LEU A 235 2.16 10.72 21.46
C LEU A 235 2.65 9.26 21.42
N GLY A 236 2.24 8.54 22.46
CA GLY A 236 1.68 7.17 22.45
C GLY A 236 2.20 6.13 21.45
N GLU A 237 3.11 5.26 21.91
CA GLU A 237 3.24 3.89 21.40
C GLU A 237 2.22 2.98 22.08
N TYR A 238 1.08 2.75 21.42
CA TYR A 238 0.22 1.60 21.67
C TYR A 238 0.74 0.42 20.84
N SER A 239 1.26 -0.61 21.50
CA SER A 239 1.46 -1.94 20.90
C SER A 239 0.19 -2.74 21.09
N ASP A 240 -0.55 -2.88 19.98
CA ASP A 240 -1.81 -3.60 19.85
C ASP A 240 -1.56 -5.01 19.28
N GLU A 241 -1.88 -5.99 20.12
CA GLU A 241 -2.47 -7.33 19.88
C GLU A 241 -1.91 -8.29 18.81
N GLY A 242 -1.95 -9.59 19.18
CA GLY A 242 -1.97 -10.67 18.20
C GLY A 242 -1.67 -12.06 18.74
N ASP A 243 -2.62 -12.62 19.50
CA ASP A 243 -2.71 -13.97 20.08
C ASP A 243 -2.12 -15.13 19.25
N GLU A 244 -1.38 -16.00 19.93
CA GLU A 244 -1.01 -17.34 19.50
C GLU A 244 -2.07 -18.37 19.93
N ASP A 245 -3.12 -18.54 19.12
CA ASP A 245 -3.99 -19.72 19.22
C ASP A 245 -3.48 -20.80 18.23
N ARG A 246 -2.68 -21.71 18.79
CA ARG A 246 -2.21 -22.94 18.15
C ARG A 246 -3.11 -24.09 18.58
N ASP A 247 -4.15 -24.34 17.80
CA ASP A 247 -4.92 -25.58 17.86
C ASP A 247 -4.10 -26.72 17.20
N GLU A 248 -3.55 -27.60 18.03
CA GLU A 248 -3.12 -28.95 17.65
C GLU A 248 -4.33 -29.88 17.83
N GLU A 249 -4.90 -30.37 16.72
CA GLU A 249 -5.87 -31.48 16.74
C GLU A 249 -5.12 -32.82 16.60
N GLU A 250 -5.35 -33.71 17.58
CA GLU A 250 -5.29 -35.18 17.47
C GLU A 250 -6.56 -35.75 16.83
#